data_AF-A0A1H8PJY2-F1
#
_entry.id   AF-A0A1H8PJY2-F1
#
_cell.length_a   1.000
_cell.length_b   1.000
_cell.length_c   1.000
_cell.angle_alpha   90.00
_cell.angle_beta   90.00
_cell.angle_gamma   90.00
#
_symmetry.space_group_name_H-M   'P 1'
#
loop_
_entity.id
_entity.type
_entity.pdbx_description
1 polymer ?
#
loop_
_entity_poly.entity_id
_entity_poly.type
_entity_poly.pdbx_seq_one_letter_code
_entity_poly.pdbx_strand_id
1 'polypeptide(L)' 'GLKVTFEGREGPVLGIVTKINRKSVIVLAEDGTKQYKVSPELLRPLRDVK' A
#
# COMPACT_ATOMS: atom_id res chain seq x y z
N GLY A 1 -4.48 8.94 4.39
CA GLY A 1 -3.84 8.49 3.12
C GLY A 1 -4.74 7.46 2.46
N LEU A 2 -4.55 7.20 1.16
CA LEU A 2 -5.29 6.17 0.43
C LEU A 2 -4.97 4.79 1.02
N LYS A 3 -5.99 4.06 1.51
CA LYS A 3 -5.83 2.66 1.94
C LYS A 3 -5.68 1.76 0.74
N VAL A 4 -4.69 0.89 0.75
CA VAL A 4 -4.35 -0.01 -0.35
C VAL A 4 -3.95 -1.37 0.18
N THR A 5 -4.16 -2.39 -0.65
CA THR A 5 -3.67 -3.75 -0.45
C THR A 5 -2.73 -4.13 -1.59
N PHE A 6 -1.73 -4.96 -1.31
CA PHE A 6 -0.85 -5.57 -2.30
C PHE A 6 -0.27 -6.89 -1.78
N GLU A 7 0.29 -7.71 -2.67
CA GLU A 7 0.96 -8.96 -2.28
C GLU A 7 2.39 -8.66 -1.79
N GLY A 8 2.62 -8.87 -0.49
CA GLY A 8 3.94 -8.81 0.13
C GLY A 8 4.61 -10.19 0.16
N ARG A 9 5.87 -10.22 0.62
CA ARG A 9 6.65 -11.46 0.72
C ARG A 9 6.03 -12.50 1.67
N GLU A 10 5.38 -12.02 2.74
CA GLU A 10 4.77 -12.85 3.80
C GLU A 10 3.26 -13.04 3.59
N GLY A 11 2.71 -12.55 2.46
CA GLY A 11 1.29 -12.54 2.14
C GLY A 11 0.74 -11.14 1.89
N PRO A 12 -0.60 -11.00 1.79
CA PRO A 12 -1.25 -9.72 1.55
C PRO A 12 -0.93 -8.70 2.64
N VAL A 13 -0.56 -7.49 2.23
CA VAL A 13 -0.28 -6.37 3.12
C VAL A 13 -1.34 -5.31 2.94
N LEU A 14 -1.95 -4.90 4.04
CA LEU A 14 -2.80 -3.73 4.13
C LEU A 14 -1.99 -2.55 4.66
N GLY A 15 -2.14 -1.39 4.02
CA GLY A 15 -1.45 -0.18 4.44
C GLY A 15 -2.03 1.09 3.85
N ILE A 16 -1.38 2.20 4.20
CA ILE A 16 -1.72 3.54 3.73
C ILE A 16 -0.61 4.09 2.83
N VAL A 17 -1.00 4.70 1.72
CA VAL A 17 -0.07 5.45 0.87
C VAL A 17 0.41 6.68 1.63
N THR A 18 1.73 6.80 1.79
CA THR A 18 2.39 7.95 2.44
C THR A 18 3.15 8.82 1.44
N LYS A 19 3.61 8.26 0.31
CA LYS A 19 4.32 9.03 -0.73
C LYS A 19 4.03 8.46 -2.12
N ILE A 20 3.83 9.33 -3.10
CA ILE A 20 3.62 8.96 -4.51
C ILE A 20 4.76 9.54 -5.35
N ASN A 21 5.43 8.68 -6.11
CA ASN A 21 6.40 9.06 -7.14
C ASN A 21 5.94 8.51 -8.50
N ARG A 22 6.52 9.00 -9.60
CA ARG A 22 6.12 8.62 -10.96
C ARG A 22 6.12 7.11 -11.24
N LYS A 23 7.07 6.35 -10.66
CA LYS A 23 7.24 4.89 -10.88
C LYS A 23 7.00 4.04 -9.63
N SER A 24 6.73 4.65 -8.48
CA SER A 24 6.63 3.90 -7.22
C SER A 24 5.86 4.68 -6.17
N VAL A 25 5.21 3.94 -5.28
CA VAL A 25 4.44 4.46 -4.15
C VAL A 25 5.07 3.89 -2.87
N ILE A 26 5.16 4.72 -1.83
CA ILE A 26 5.52 4.26 -0.49
C ILE A 26 4.23 3.97 0.27
N VAL A 27 4.12 2.74 0.77
CA VAL A 27 3.02 2.27 1.60
C VAL A 27 3.56 1.98 2.99
N LEU A 28 2.94 2.57 4.01
CA LEU A 28 3.19 2.23 5.41
C LEU A 28 2.18 1.13 5.80
N ALA A 29 2.66 0.00 6.33
CA ALA A 29 1.80 -1.05 6.86
C ALA A 29 0.90 -0.52 7.99
N GLU A 30 -0.26 -1.13 8.20
CA GLU A 30 -1.18 -0.72 9.28
C GLU A 30 -0.57 -0.81 10.68
N ASP A 31 0.39 -1.71 10.90
CA ASP A 31 1.13 -1.82 12.16
C ASP A 31 2.12 -0.66 12.39
N GLY A 32 2.35 0.18 11.38
CA GLY A 32 3.26 1.32 11.43
C GLY A 32 4.74 0.96 11.46
N THR A 33 5.10 -0.33 11.40
CA THR A 33 6.47 -0.80 11.60
C THR A 33 7.27 -0.93 10.31
N LYS A 34 6.59 -1.20 9.19
CA LYS A 34 7.23 -1.48 7.89
C LYS A 34 6.76 -0.51 6.82
N GLN A 35 7.70 -0.02 6.01
CA GLN A 35 7.42 0.73 4.79
C GLN A 35 7.81 -0.09 3.56
N TYR A 36 6.99 -0.01 2.53
CA TYR A 36 7.15 -0.74 1.29
C TYR A 36 7.20 0.23 0.13
N LYS A 37 8.18 0.04 -0.76
CA LYS A 37 8.22 0.70 -2.06
C LYS A 37 7.59 -0.24 -3.08
N VAL A 38 6.39 0.11 -3.54
CA VAL A 38 5.54 -0.74 -4.37
C VAL A 38 5.27 -0.04 -5.70
N SER A 39 5.17 -0.81 -6.78
CA SER A 39 4.77 -0.26 -8.07
C SER A 39 3.26 0.08 -8.07
N PRO A 40 2.82 1.23 -8.63
CA PRO A 40 1.42 1.65 -8.58
C PRO A 40 0.43 0.60 -9.11
N GLU A 41 0.81 -0.14 -10.15
CA GLU A 41 0.01 -1.18 -10.80
C GLU A 41 -0.23 -2.43 -9.93
N LEU A 42 0.55 -2.61 -8.87
CA LEU A 42 0.38 -3.71 -7.92
C LEU A 42 -0.55 -3.35 -6.75
N LEU A 43 -0.89 -2.06 -6.61
CA LEU A 43 -1.76 -1.59 -5.54
C LEU A 43 -3.22 -1.77 -5.92
N ARG A 44 -3.99 -2.31 -4.98
CA ARG A 44 -5.45 -2.35 -5.04
C ARG A 44 -6.02 -1.38 -4.02
N PRO A 45 -6.71 -0.29 -4.44
CA PRO A 45 -7.33 0.62 -3.49
C PRO A 45 -8.44 -0.09 -2.73
N LEU A 46 -8.48 0.07 -1.41
CA LEU A 46 -9.66 -0.31 -0.64
C LEU A 46 -10.70 0.79 -0.79
N ARG A 47 -11.90 0.38 -1.18
CA ARG A 47 -13.10 1.22 -1.14
C ARG A 47 -13.96 0.71 0.00
N ASP A 48 -14.36 1.58 0.90
CA ASP A 48 -15.42 1.25 1.84
C ASP A 48 -16.69 0.97 1.03
N VAL A 49 -17.26 -0.21 1.22
CA VAL A 49 -18.59 -0.53 0.68
C VAL A 49 -19.59 0.17 1.59
N LYS A 50 -20.36 1.09 1.01
CA LYS A 50 -21.41 1.84 1.72
C LYS A 50 -22.72 1.07 1.72
#